data_AF-A0A2D4HVW7-F1
#
_entry.id   AF-A0A2D4HVW7-F1
#
_cell.length_a   1.000
_cell.length_b   1.000
_cell.length_c   1.000
_cell.angle_alpha   90.00
_cell.angle_beta   90.00
_cell.angle_gamma   90.00
#
_symmetry.space_group_name_H-M   'P 1'
#
loop_
_entity.id
_entity.type
_entity.pdbx_description
1 polymer ?
#
loop_
_entity_poly.entity_id
_entity_poly.type
_entity_poly.pdbx_seq_one_letter_code
_entity_poly.pdbx_strand_id
1 'polypeptide(L)'
;MLIDDIDGDGKNELVIGYTDRVVRAFRWEDSPEGSDSLSGQLVLLKKWLLEGQVDSLSVNSGADGSPQMMVSQPGCGYAVLLCNWNQEQQSPRETGDGSASSREGPVRDVVHHQTSGRIHNKNVSTHLIGT
;
A
#
# COMPACT_ATOMS: atom_id res chain seq x y z
N MET A 1 1.33 -4.33 -12.27
CA MET A 1 2.66 -3.86 -11.81
C MET A 1 2.70 -2.36 -12.02
N LEU A 2 3.33 -1.62 -11.11
CA LEU A 2 3.60 -0.18 -11.26
C LEU A 2 4.95 0.19 -10.65
N ILE A 3 5.45 1.37 -11.01
CA ILE A 3 6.64 2.00 -10.43
C ILE A 3 6.22 3.42 -10.06
N ASP A 4 6.25 3.75 -8.77
CA ASP A 4 5.86 5.07 -8.24
C ASP A 4 6.38 5.24 -6.81
N ASP A 5 6.39 6.48 -6.30
CA ASP A 5 6.67 6.78 -4.91
C ASP A 5 5.42 6.53 -4.06
N ILE A 6 5.37 5.37 -3.38
CA ILE A 6 4.18 4.92 -2.65
C ILE A 6 4.25 5.20 -1.15
N ASP A 7 5.42 5.54 -0.62
CA ASP A 7 5.61 5.90 0.79
C ASP A 7 5.92 7.40 1.01
N GLY A 8 6.11 8.17 -0.07
CA GLY A 8 6.28 9.62 -0.06
C GLY A 8 7.71 10.06 0.28
N ASP A 9 8.70 9.18 0.18
CA ASP A 9 10.09 9.50 0.53
C ASP A 9 10.92 10.06 -0.64
N GLY A 10 10.30 10.22 -1.81
CA GLY A 10 10.92 10.74 -3.04
C GLY A 10 11.70 9.69 -3.84
N LYS A 11 11.68 8.42 -3.42
CA LYS A 11 12.19 7.28 -4.20
C LYS A 11 11.02 6.49 -4.76
N ASN A 12 11.24 5.84 -5.89
CA ASN A 12 10.22 5.00 -6.51
C ASN A 12 10.35 3.55 -6.06
N GLU A 13 9.21 2.92 -5.81
CA GLU A 13 9.08 1.50 -5.52
C GLU A 13 8.53 0.75 -6.71
N LEU A 14 9.06 -0.45 -6.94
CA LEU A 14 8.47 -1.43 -7.82
C LEU A 14 7.38 -2.21 -7.07
N VAL A 15 6.13 -2.08 -7.51
CA VAL A 15 4.99 -2.80 -6.92
C VAL A 15 4.48 -3.87 -7.87
N ILE A 16 4.44 -5.10 -7.37
CA ILE A 16 4.00 -6.28 -8.11
C ILE A 16 2.81 -6.92 -7.40
N GLY A 17 1.70 -7.02 -8.14
CA GLY A 17 0.56 -7.84 -7.78
C GLY A 17 0.71 -9.24 -8.36
N TYR A 18 0.52 -10.25 -7.54
CA TYR A 18 0.56 -11.66 -7.93
C TYR A 18 -0.86 -12.22 -8.08
N THR A 19 -0.98 -13.37 -8.76
CA THR A 19 -2.27 -14.05 -8.97
C THR A 19 -2.85 -14.66 -7.68
N ASP A 20 -2.06 -14.78 -6.62
CA ASP A 20 -2.39 -15.43 -5.34
C ASP A 20 -2.79 -14.44 -4.22
N ARG A 21 -3.36 -13.28 -4.60
CA ARG A 21 -3.82 -12.22 -3.67
C ARG A 21 -2.69 -11.50 -2.92
N VAL A 22 -1.45 -11.69 -3.35
CA VAL A 22 -0.29 -11.06 -2.75
C VAL A 22 0.08 -9.82 -3.54
N VAL A 23 0.41 -8.75 -2.83
CA VAL A 23 1.14 -7.60 -3.39
C VAL A 23 2.47 -7.48 -2.68
N ARG A 24 3.53 -7.15 -3.42
CA ARG A 24 4.85 -6.84 -2.87
C ARG A 24 5.36 -5.52 -3.40
N ALA A 25 6.03 -4.76 -2.54
CA ALA A 25 6.78 -3.57 -2.90
C ALA A 25 8.28 -3.86 -2.75
N PHE A 26 9.06 -3.40 -3.72
CA PHE A 26 10.51 -3.49 -3.74
C PHE A 26 11.12 -2.13 -4.00
N ARG A 27 12.32 -1.89 -3.50
CA ARG A 27 13.12 -0.71 -3.83
C ARG A 27 14.48 -1.12 -4.35
N TRP A 28 14.98 -0.37 -5.33
CA TRP A 28 16.34 -0.55 -5.82
C TRP A 28 17.33 0.03 -4.81
N GLU A 29 18.32 -0.77 -4.45
CA GLU A 29 19.47 -0.35 -3.65
C GLU A 29 20.75 -0.57 -4.46
N ASP A 30 21.54 0.49 -4.61
CA ASP A 30 22.82 0.43 -5.30
C ASP A 30 23.85 -0.38 -4.51
N SER A 31 24.69 -1.13 -5.22
CA SER A 31 25.78 -1.89 -4.61
C SER A 31 26.90 -0.94 -4.16
N PRO A 32 27.42 -1.07 -2.93
CA PRO A 32 28.52 -0.23 -2.45
C PRO A 32 29.87 -0.54 -3.12
N GLU A 33 30.00 -1.68 -3.82
CA GLU A 33 31.30 -2.27 -4.21
C GLU A 33 31.67 -2.11 -5.71
N GLY A 34 30.99 -1.26 -6.49
CA GLY A 34 31.23 -1.16 -7.93
C GLY A 34 31.38 0.27 -8.44
N SER A 35 32.48 0.56 -9.14
CA SER A 35 32.65 1.79 -9.93
C SER A 35 31.66 1.89 -11.11
N ASP A 36 30.90 0.83 -11.38
CA ASP A 36 29.79 0.82 -12.35
C ASP A 36 28.48 1.17 -11.64
N SER A 37 27.95 2.34 -11.97
CA SER A 37 26.69 2.93 -11.46
C SER A 37 25.41 2.14 -11.83
N LEU A 38 25.55 0.92 -12.34
CA LEU A 38 24.47 0.04 -12.79
C LEU A 38 24.36 -1.24 -11.95
N SER A 39 25.19 -1.37 -10.90
CA SER A 39 25.15 -2.54 -10.01
C SER A 39 24.30 -2.26 -8.77
N GLY A 40 23.36 -3.15 -8.47
CA GLY A 40 22.43 -3.03 -7.35
C GLY A 40 21.45 -4.18 -7.30
N GLN A 41 20.49 -4.12 -6.38
CA GLN A 41 19.49 -5.16 -6.18
C GLN A 41 18.13 -4.59 -5.80
N LEU A 42 17.07 -5.34 -6.08
CA LEU A 42 15.74 -5.05 -5.56
C LEU A 42 15.58 -5.68 -4.18
N VAL A 43 15.39 -4.83 -3.17
CA VAL A 43 15.13 -5.24 -1.80
C VAL A 43 13.63 -5.22 -1.53
N LEU A 44 13.12 -6.30 -0.92
CA LEU A 44 11.71 -6.40 -0.54
C LEU A 44 11.43 -5.44 0.63
N LEU A 45 10.52 -4.49 0.42
CA LEU A 45 10.07 -3.56 1.46
C LEU A 45 8.89 -4.11 2.24
N LYS A 46 7.83 -4.53 1.54
CA LYS A 46 6.58 -4.95 2.16
C LYS A 46 5.88 -6.03 1.35
N LYS A 47 5.15 -6.90 2.06
CA LYS A 47 4.24 -7.89 1.49
C LYS A 47 2.86 -7.70 2.11
N TRP A 48 1.86 -7.46 1.28
CA TRP A 48 0.46 -7.47 1.70
C TRP A 48 -0.22 -8.75 1.21
N LEU A 49 -1.09 -9.28 2.06
CA LEU A 49 -1.98 -10.38 1.71
C LEU A 49 -3.41 -9.84 1.71
N LEU A 50 -4.09 -9.93 0.58
CA LEU A 50 -5.45 -9.46 0.40
C LEU A 50 -6.45 -10.61 0.58
N GLU A 51 -7.69 -10.27 0.97
CA GLU A 51 -8.77 -11.25 1.04
C GLU A 51 -9.23 -11.71 -0.35
N GLY A 52 -9.20 -10.81 -1.34
CA GLY A 52 -9.60 -11.04 -2.74
C GLY A 52 -8.42 -11.02 -3.72
N GLN A 53 -8.70 -11.38 -4.98
CA GLN A 53 -7.72 -11.30 -6.05
C GLN A 53 -7.29 -9.86 -6.33
N VAL A 54 -6.05 -9.71 -6.81
CA VAL A 54 -5.52 -8.45 -7.32
C VAL A 54 -5.95 -8.34 -8.79
N ASP A 55 -6.73 -7.31 -9.12
CA ASP A 55 -7.11 -7.02 -10.51
C ASP A 55 -6.19 -5.94 -11.09
N SER A 56 -6.31 -4.70 -10.60
CA SER A 56 -5.46 -3.58 -10.97
C SER A 56 -4.84 -2.88 -9.76
N LEU A 57 -3.71 -2.22 -9.99
CA LEU A 57 -2.96 -1.44 -9.01
C LEU A 57 -2.95 0.03 -9.45
N SER A 58 -3.15 0.95 -8.52
CA SER A 58 -3.03 2.39 -8.77
C SER A 58 -2.48 3.12 -7.55
N VAL A 59 -1.77 4.21 -7.79
CA VAL A 59 -1.37 5.19 -6.78
C VAL A 59 -2.14 6.47 -7.09
N ASN A 60 -2.79 7.03 -6.07
CA ASN A 60 -3.53 8.28 -6.19
C ASN A 60 -3.02 9.27 -5.14
N SER A 61 -3.10 10.57 -5.43
CA SER A 61 -2.83 11.58 -4.42
C SER A 61 -4.02 11.71 -3.47
N GLY A 62 -3.76 11.57 -2.17
CA GLY A 62 -4.70 11.86 -1.10
C GLY A 62 -5.03 13.36 -1.02
N ALA A 63 -6.01 13.71 -0.18
CA ALA A 63 -6.43 15.11 0.02
C ALA A 63 -5.32 16.00 0.60
N ASP A 64 -4.38 15.40 1.32
CA ASP A 64 -3.18 16.01 1.87
C ASP A 64 -1.97 15.96 0.91
N GLY A 65 -2.17 15.42 -0.30
CA GLY A 65 -1.11 15.19 -1.29
C GLY A 65 -0.29 13.94 -1.04
N SER A 66 -0.55 13.18 0.02
CA SER A 66 0.17 11.93 0.31
C SER A 66 -0.17 10.84 -0.72
N PRO A 67 0.77 9.95 -1.08
CA PRO A 67 0.46 8.83 -1.96
C PRO A 67 -0.49 7.84 -1.27
N GLN A 68 -1.52 7.41 -2.00
CA GLN A 68 -2.47 6.39 -1.58
C GLN A 68 -2.46 5.22 -2.57
N MET A 69 -1.92 4.09 -2.11
CA MET A 69 -1.85 2.87 -2.87
C MET A 69 -3.17 2.09 -2.79
N MET A 70 -3.73 1.73 -3.95
CA MET A 70 -5.02 1.03 -4.06
C MET A 70 -4.93 -0.21 -4.94
N VAL A 71 -5.73 -1.20 -4.61
CA VAL A 71 -5.89 -2.45 -5.36
C VAL A 71 -7.36 -2.66 -5.67
N SER A 72 -7.73 -2.74 -6.95
CA SER A 72 -9.08 -3.15 -7.31
C SER A 72 -9.26 -4.65 -7.11
N GLN A 73 -10.46 -5.04 -6.70
CA GLN A 73 -10.85 -6.42 -6.44
C GLN A 73 -12.13 -6.76 -7.21
N PRO A 74 -12.33 -8.03 -7.59
CA PRO A 74 -13.58 -8.49 -8.20
C PRO A 74 -14.80 -8.09 -7.38
N GLY A 75 -15.92 -7.83 -8.06
CA GLY A 75 -17.17 -7.41 -7.42
C GLY A 75 -17.23 -5.92 -7.08
N CYS A 76 -16.47 -5.08 -7.80
CA CYS A 76 -16.41 -3.62 -7.58
C CYS A 76 -15.92 -3.25 -6.17
N GLY A 77 -15.10 -4.12 -5.57
CA GLY A 77 -14.38 -3.81 -4.33
C GLY A 77 -13.02 -3.19 -4.63
N TYR A 78 -12.44 -2.58 -3.62
CA TYR A 78 -11.02 -2.23 -3.63
C TYR A 78 -10.42 -2.32 -2.23
N ALA A 79 -9.11 -2.41 -2.15
CA ALA A 79 -8.37 -2.34 -0.90
C ALA A 79 -7.36 -1.19 -0.98
N VAL A 80 -7.19 -0.48 0.13
CA VAL A 80 -6.11 0.51 0.31
C VAL A 80 -4.97 -0.19 1.05
N LEU A 81 -3.76 -0.09 0.51
CA LEU A 81 -2.55 -0.64 1.14
C LEU A 81 -1.85 0.47 1.92
N LEU A 82 -1.52 0.20 3.19
CA LEU A 82 -0.78 1.13 4.01
C LEU A 82 0.73 0.98 3.76
N CYS A 83 1.40 2.10 3.48
CA CYS A 83 2.80 2.18 3.08
C CYS A 83 3.66 2.89 4.15
N ASN A 84 3.54 2.46 5.41
CA ASN A 84 4.13 3.14 6.58
C ASN A 84 5.36 2.42 7.18
N TRP A 85 6.07 1.58 6.41
CA TRP A 85 7.23 0.81 6.93
C TRP A 85 8.41 1.69 7.42
N ASN A 86 8.48 2.95 6.96
CA ASN A 86 9.50 3.90 7.45
C ASN A 86 9.18 4.48 8.84
N GLN A 87 7.91 4.47 9.28
CA GLN A 87 7.53 4.97 10.61
C GLN A 87 7.91 3.98 11.72
N GLU A 88 7.87 2.67 11.45
CA GLU A 88 8.32 1.65 12.41
C GLU A 88 9.84 1.68 12.64
N GLN A 89 10.64 2.15 11.68
CA GLN A 89 12.09 2.29 11.84
C GLN A 89 12.51 3.56 12.62
N GLN A 90 11.58 4.48 12.88
CA GLN A 90 11.81 5.73 13.61
C GLN A 90 11.19 5.74 15.03
N SER A 91 11.13 4.61 15.74
CA SER A 91 10.86 4.65 17.17
C SER A 91 12.02 5.37 17.90
N PRO A 92 11.78 6.49 18.62
CA PRO A 92 12.84 7.21 19.32
C PRO A 92 13.44 6.38 20.46
N ARG A 93 14.75 6.52 20.65
CA ARG A 93 15.47 6.03 21.84
C ARG A 93 14.73 6.49 23.11
N GLU A 94 14.49 5.54 24.00
CA GLU A 94 13.81 5.69 25.28
C GLU A 94 14.31 6.91 26.07
N THR A 95 13.38 7.81 26.44
CA THR A 95 13.47 8.57 27.68
C THR A 95 12.07 8.88 28.22
N GLY A 96 11.70 8.18 29.31
CA GLY A 96 11.02 8.78 30.47
C GLY A 96 9.50 8.99 30.43
N ASP A 97 8.79 8.01 30.99
CA ASP A 97 7.68 8.10 31.95
C ASP A 97 6.35 8.80 31.57
N GLY A 98 5.23 8.05 31.67
CA GLY A 98 3.88 8.63 31.66
C GLY A 98 2.79 7.82 30.94
N SER A 99 2.24 6.83 31.65
CA SER A 99 0.89 6.22 31.50
C SER A 99 -0.09 6.81 30.46
N ALA A 100 -0.41 6.05 29.40
CA ALA A 100 -1.79 5.86 28.93
C ALA A 100 -1.90 4.62 28.01
N SER A 101 -2.82 3.73 28.41
CA SER A 101 -3.22 2.50 27.71
C SER A 101 -3.67 2.74 26.26
N SER A 102 -2.83 2.36 25.29
CA SER A 102 -3.25 2.10 23.92
C SER A 102 -3.14 0.61 23.67
N ARG A 103 -4.29 -0.06 23.56
CA ARG A 103 -4.38 -1.46 23.14
C ARG A 103 -3.88 -1.55 21.70
N GLU A 104 -2.64 -1.99 21.51
CA GLU A 104 -2.10 -2.42 20.21
C GLU A 104 -2.89 -3.64 19.73
N GLY A 105 -3.95 -3.37 18.97
CA GLY A 105 -4.52 -4.37 18.06
C GLY A 105 -3.56 -4.60 16.90
N PRO A 106 -3.61 -5.77 16.23
CA PRO A 106 -2.74 -6.04 15.10
C PRO A 106 -2.90 -4.95 14.03
N VAL A 107 -1.79 -4.31 13.65
CA VAL A 107 -1.73 -3.30 12.60
C VAL A 107 -2.31 -3.91 11.32
N ARG A 108 -3.48 -3.42 10.89
CA ARG A 108 -4.09 -3.84 9.64
C ARG A 108 -3.47 -3.03 8.51
N ASP A 109 -2.47 -3.59 7.86
CA ASP A 109 -1.79 -2.98 6.70
C ASP A 109 -2.65 -2.86 5.44
N VAL A 110 -3.88 -3.40 5.48
CA VAL A 110 -4.82 -3.42 4.35
C VAL A 110 -6.21 -2.99 4.83
N VAL A 111 -6.77 -1.96 4.19
CA VAL A 111 -8.13 -1.46 4.45
C VAL A 111 -9.04 -1.82 3.29
N HIS A 112 -9.93 -2.79 3.50
CA HIS A 112 -10.86 -3.27 2.48
C HIS A 112 -12.11 -2.38 2.38
N HIS A 113 -12.49 -2.05 1.16
CA HIS A 113 -13.69 -1.31 0.80
C HIS A 113 -14.51 -2.14 -0.18
N GLN A 114 -15.53 -2.82 0.36
CA GLN A 114 -16.48 -3.56 -0.45
C GLN A 114 -17.66 -2.65 -0.79
N THR A 115 -18.06 -2.65 -2.05
CA THR A 115 -19.34 -2.08 -2.43
C THR A 115 -20.44 -3.05 -2.05
N SER A 116 -21.48 -2.55 -1.37
CA SER A 116 -22.61 -3.36 -0.91
C SER A 116 -23.24 -4.14 -2.08
N GLY A 117 -23.77 -5.34 -1.83
CA GLY A 117 -24.38 -6.23 -2.82
C GLY A 117 -25.53 -5.66 -3.69
N ARG A 118 -25.84 -4.37 -3.56
CA ARG A 118 -26.74 -3.58 -4.41
C ARG A 118 -26.34 -3.60 -5.90
N ILE A 119 -25.07 -3.78 -6.24
CA ILE A 119 -24.62 -3.78 -7.65
C ILE A 119 -25.22 -4.96 -8.44
N HIS A 120 -25.57 -6.04 -7.75
CA HIS A 120 -26.23 -7.20 -8.36
C HIS A 120 -27.77 -7.08 -8.37
N ASN A 121 -28.33 -5.96 -7.89
CA ASN A 121 -29.77 -5.73 -7.91
C ASN A 121 -30.16 -4.99 -9.19
N LYS A 122 -30.81 -5.71 -10.11
CA LYS A 122 -31.30 -5.19 -11.40
C LYS A 122 -32.18 -3.93 -11.32
N ASN A 123 -32.68 -3.58 -10.14
CA ASN A 123 -33.50 -2.39 -9.90
C ASN A 123 -32.71 -1.22 -9.27
N VAL A 124 -31.39 -1.31 -9.15
CA VAL A 124 -30.54 -0.29 -8.51
C VAL A 124 -29.45 0.14 -9.49
N SER A 125 -29.43 1.42 -9.85
CA SER A 125 -28.30 2.04 -10.56
C SER A 125 -27.44 2.86 -9.60
N THR A 126 -26.14 2.89 -9.88
CA THR A 126 -25.19 3.79 -9.22
C THR A 126 -24.74 4.84 -10.23
N HIS A 127 -24.82 6.11 -9.86
CA HIS A 127 -24.29 7.21 -10.66
C HIS A 127 -23.18 7.90 -9.87
N LEU A 128 -22.00 8.06 -10.47
CA LEU A 128 -20.94 8.89 -9.92
C LEU A 128 -21.22 10.34 -10.29
N ILE A 129 -21.20 11.23 -9.29
CA ILE A 129 -21.26 12.66 -9.48
C ILE A 129 -19.85 13.19 -9.24
N GLY A 130 -19.22 13.72 -10.29
CA GLY A 130 -17.96 14.46 -10.17
C GLY A 130 -18.22 15.88 -9.68
N THR A 131 -17.41 16.36 -8.75
CA THR A 131 -17.36 17.77 -8.32
C THR A 131 -16.36 18.54 -9.16
#